data_AF-A0A409YIM4-F1
#
_entry.id   AF-A0A409YIM4-F1
#
_cell.length_a   1.000
_cell.length_b   1.000
_cell.length_c   1.000
_cell.angle_alpha   90.00
_cell.angle_beta   90.00
_cell.angle_gamma   90.00
#
_symmetry.space_group_name_H-M   'P 1'
#
loop_
_entity.id
_entity.type
_entity.pdbx_description
1 polymer ?
#
loop_
_entity_poly.entity_id
_entity_poly.type
_entity_poly.pdbx_seq_one_letter_code
_entity_poly.pdbx_strand_id
1 'polypeptide(L)'
;YAHIHKAFITIQQLRWTRIHVGGENATSEEGHQHAFYRDGDDKRIVKVEVDATQGKDKLVGRVSAGITDLLVLKSTGSAFENFYRDEYTTLAEVNDRIFSTSIDLTYTFAPIEIKAPSDAGKLEFVVPVQKGEEGYEGSVWDEEVAGRARRATLEVFAVDESASVQATLYKMGQRIIGENAFVKDVSYTLPNKHYIPVDMNYIGIDNTTPAKAEVFVPIAAPSGLISATVSRA
;
A
#
# COMPACT_ATOMS: atom_id res chain seq x y z
N TYR A 1 29.63 -14.87 10.96
CA TYR A 1 29.38 -15.71 12.14
C TYR A 1 29.06 -17.13 11.69
N ALA A 2 29.86 -18.13 12.05
CA ALA A 2 29.68 -19.51 11.57
C ALA A 2 28.37 -20.17 12.02
N HIS A 3 27.78 -19.72 13.13
CA HIS A 3 26.53 -20.24 13.69
C HIS A 3 25.27 -19.48 13.20
N ILE A 4 25.42 -18.48 12.33
CA ILE A 4 24.29 -17.70 11.82
C ILE A 4 23.93 -18.22 10.44
N HIS A 5 22.68 -18.65 10.28
CA HIS A 5 22.17 -19.23 9.04
C HIS A 5 21.12 -18.37 8.35
N LYS A 6 20.52 -17.40 9.05
CA LYS A 6 19.52 -16.50 8.52
C LYS A 6 19.71 -15.10 9.08
N ALA A 7 19.42 -14.10 8.26
CA ALA A 7 19.35 -12.71 8.68
C ALA A 7 18.01 -12.11 8.21
N PHE A 8 17.36 -11.36 9.10
CA PHE A 8 16.10 -10.66 8.80
C PHE A 8 16.36 -9.16 8.93
N ILE A 9 16.11 -8.42 7.85
CA ILE A 9 16.33 -6.98 7.76
C ILE A 9 14.99 -6.32 7.48
N THR A 10 14.62 -5.32 8.27
CA THR A 10 13.45 -4.48 8.03
C THR A 10 13.90 -3.03 7.91
N ILE A 11 13.54 -2.39 6.80
CA ILE A 11 13.78 -0.96 6.56
C ILE A 11 12.43 -0.28 6.47
N GLN A 12 12.28 0.81 7.23
CA GLN A 12 11.14 1.71 7.15
C GLN A 12 11.65 3.08 6.70
N GLN A 13 11.13 3.57 5.59
CA GLN A 13 11.46 4.88 5.05
C GLN A 13 10.28 5.82 5.28
N LEU A 14 10.57 6.93 5.96
CA LEU A 14 9.67 8.07 6.13
C LEU A 14 9.73 8.97 4.90
N ARG A 15 8.64 9.66 4.58
CA ARG A 15 8.57 10.59 3.44
C ARG A 15 9.09 11.98 3.80
N TRP A 16 10.06 12.49 3.06
CA TRP A 16 10.51 13.86 3.20
C TRP A 16 10.39 14.55 1.85
N THR A 17 9.44 15.46 1.74
CA THR A 17 9.19 16.22 0.52
C THR A 17 9.80 17.61 0.66
N ARG A 18 10.45 18.06 -0.41
CA ARG A 18 11.06 19.39 -0.47
C ARG A 18 9.98 20.46 -0.38
N ILE A 19 10.25 21.54 0.36
CA ILE A 19 9.32 22.66 0.51
C ILE A 19 9.35 23.51 -0.76
N HIS A 20 8.20 23.76 -1.37
CA HIS A 20 8.05 24.75 -2.46
C HIS A 20 7.81 26.14 -1.88
N VAL A 21 8.61 27.10 -2.30
CA VAL A 21 8.49 28.52 -1.91
C VAL A 21 8.13 29.31 -3.15
N GLY A 22 7.23 30.30 -3.02
CA GLY A 22 6.86 31.23 -4.10
C GLY A 22 7.43 32.64 -3.88
N GLY A 23 7.21 33.53 -4.85
CA GLY A 23 7.64 34.94 -4.77
C GLY A 23 9.11 35.15 -5.15
N GLU A 24 9.78 36.12 -4.53
CA GLU A 24 11.19 36.44 -4.81
C GLU A 24 12.15 35.29 -4.46
N ASN A 25 11.74 34.41 -3.54
CA ASN A 25 12.47 33.21 -3.15
C ASN A 25 11.92 31.95 -3.83
N ALA A 26 11.33 32.10 -5.02
CA ALA A 26 10.71 30.98 -5.73
C ALA A 26 11.72 29.83 -5.91
N THR A 27 11.33 28.64 -5.49
CA THR A 27 12.12 27.43 -5.71
C THR A 27 11.86 26.88 -7.11
N SER A 28 12.77 26.03 -7.60
CA SER A 28 12.51 25.22 -8.80
C SER A 28 11.31 24.28 -8.59
N GLU A 29 10.86 23.61 -9.65
CA GLU A 29 9.88 22.52 -9.56
C GLU A 29 10.32 21.42 -8.58
N GLU A 30 11.63 21.23 -8.41
CA GLU A 30 12.20 20.28 -7.46
C GLU A 30 12.07 20.74 -5.99
N GLY A 31 11.73 22.00 -5.71
CA GLY A 31 11.59 22.55 -4.36
C GLY A 31 12.93 22.98 -3.73
N HIS A 32 12.89 23.33 -2.43
CA HIS A 32 14.05 23.88 -1.72
C HIS A 32 15.20 22.85 -1.56
N GLN A 33 16.45 23.29 -1.70
CA GLN A 33 17.63 22.42 -1.73
C GLN A 33 17.89 21.67 -0.42
N HIS A 34 17.49 22.24 0.72
CA HIS A 34 17.81 21.70 2.04
C HIS A 34 16.69 21.88 3.08
N ALA A 35 15.45 22.15 2.64
CA ALA A 35 14.30 22.26 3.54
C ALA A 35 13.18 21.30 3.12
N PHE A 36 12.64 20.56 4.09
CA PHE A 36 11.74 19.43 3.86
C PHE A 36 10.62 19.40 4.91
N TYR A 37 9.50 18.77 4.56
CA TYR A 37 8.41 18.46 5.50
C TYR A 37 7.92 17.01 5.32
N ARG A 38 7.18 16.49 6.31
CA ARG A 38 6.54 15.16 6.25
C ARG A 38 5.20 15.30 5.52
N ASP A 39 5.14 14.85 4.27
CA ASP A 39 3.93 14.90 3.43
C ASP A 39 3.08 13.63 3.56
N GLY A 40 2.68 13.32 4.79
CA GLY A 40 1.92 12.13 5.13
C GLY A 40 2.65 11.18 6.07
N ASP A 41 1.85 10.36 6.75
CA ASP A 41 2.30 9.39 7.75
C ASP A 41 2.63 8.02 7.14
N ASP A 42 2.35 7.83 5.85
CA ASP A 42 2.65 6.59 5.15
C ASP A 42 4.15 6.32 5.09
N LYS A 43 4.50 5.05 5.19
CA LYS A 43 5.88 4.57 5.24
C LYS A 43 6.09 3.56 4.15
N ARG A 44 7.21 3.69 3.42
CA ARG A 44 7.68 2.61 2.54
C ARG A 44 8.39 1.59 3.42
N ILE A 45 8.01 0.32 3.30
CA ILE A 45 8.62 -0.77 4.06
C ILE A 45 9.28 -1.74 3.10
N VAL A 46 10.48 -2.24 3.47
CA VAL A 46 11.13 -3.37 2.83
C VAL A 46 11.50 -4.37 3.92
N LYS A 47 11.16 -5.65 3.73
CA LYS A 47 11.56 -6.76 4.58
C LYS A 47 12.34 -7.77 3.74
N VAL A 48 13.53 -8.12 4.20
CA VAL A 48 14.44 -9.06 3.54
C VAL A 48 14.80 -10.17 4.50
N GLU A 49 14.62 -11.41 4.05
CA GLU A 49 15.27 -12.59 4.65
C GLU A 49 16.42 -13.01 3.75
N VAL A 50 17.61 -13.16 4.33
CA VAL A 50 18.76 -13.82 3.67
C VAL A 50 18.97 -15.17 4.34
N ASP A 51 18.87 -16.25 3.56
CA ASP A 51 18.95 -17.63 4.01
C ASP A 51 20.23 -18.30 3.48
N ALA A 52 21.09 -18.75 4.39
CA ALA A 52 22.36 -19.42 4.13
C ALA A 52 22.36 -20.88 4.64
N THR A 53 21.19 -21.46 4.90
CA THR A 53 21.07 -22.84 5.43
C THR A 53 21.66 -23.90 4.49
N GLN A 54 21.74 -23.62 3.18
CA GLN A 54 22.37 -24.51 2.19
C GLN A 54 23.89 -24.28 2.01
N GLY A 55 24.49 -23.41 2.83
CA GLY A 55 25.89 -23.03 2.76
C GLY A 55 26.09 -21.57 2.38
N LYS A 56 27.24 -21.02 2.78
CA LYS A 56 27.60 -19.60 2.58
C LYS A 56 27.67 -19.15 1.13
N ASP A 57 27.87 -20.09 0.21
CA ASP A 57 27.99 -19.83 -1.24
C ASP A 57 26.65 -20.01 -1.98
N LYS A 58 25.57 -20.35 -1.26
CA LYS A 58 24.22 -20.59 -1.80
C LYS A 58 23.19 -19.77 -1.02
N LEU A 59 23.33 -18.45 -1.10
CA LEU A 59 22.46 -17.52 -0.39
C LEU A 59 21.15 -17.32 -1.16
N VAL A 60 20.03 -17.42 -0.46
CA VAL A 60 18.70 -17.15 -1.01
C VAL A 60 18.11 -15.93 -0.32
N GLY A 61 17.74 -14.93 -1.12
CA GLY A 61 17.02 -13.74 -0.67
C GLY A 61 15.51 -13.91 -0.84
N ARG A 62 14.73 -13.56 0.18
CA ARG A 62 13.28 -13.37 0.08
C ARG A 62 12.98 -11.91 0.40
N VAL A 63 12.37 -11.21 -0.56
CA VAL A 63 12.12 -9.78 -0.45
C VAL A 63 10.63 -9.51 -0.56
N SER A 64 10.12 -8.74 0.40
CA SER A 64 8.81 -8.10 0.31
C SER A 64 8.99 -6.60 0.53
N ALA A 65 8.18 -5.82 -0.16
CA ALA A 65 8.15 -4.37 0.00
C ALA A 65 6.71 -3.88 -0.06
N GLY A 66 6.48 -2.64 0.34
CA GLY A 66 5.13 -2.18 0.55
C GLY A 66 5.01 -0.76 1.06
N ILE A 67 3.77 -0.41 1.35
CA ILE A 67 3.37 0.86 1.95
C ILE A 67 2.50 0.53 3.15
N THR A 68 2.74 1.19 4.28
CA THR A 68 1.86 1.10 5.45
C THR A 68 1.36 2.47 5.82
N ASP A 69 0.21 2.52 6.50
CA ASP A 69 -0.42 3.75 6.99
C ASP A 69 -0.81 4.76 5.90
N LEU A 70 -1.08 4.30 4.67
CA LEU A 70 -1.57 5.17 3.61
C LEU A 70 -3.07 5.47 3.79
N LEU A 71 -3.35 6.57 4.48
CA LEU A 71 -4.72 7.03 4.74
C LEU A 71 -5.35 7.65 3.48
N VAL A 72 -6.49 7.09 3.07
CA VAL A 72 -7.28 7.60 1.95
C VAL A 72 -8.76 7.70 2.32
N LEU A 73 -9.47 8.59 1.62
CA LEU A 73 -10.90 8.77 1.74
C LEU A 73 -11.47 9.15 0.37
N LYS A 74 -12.62 8.58 0.01
CA LYS A 74 -13.51 9.12 -1.02
C LYS A 74 -14.90 9.32 -0.43
N SER A 75 -15.54 10.42 -0.85
CA SER A 75 -16.80 10.89 -0.27
C SER A 75 -18.04 10.23 -0.88
N THR A 76 -17.90 9.61 -2.04
CA THR A 76 -18.95 8.96 -2.83
C THR A 76 -18.33 7.85 -3.68
N GLY A 77 -19.13 7.18 -4.52
CA GLY A 77 -18.68 6.15 -5.44
C GLY A 77 -18.28 4.87 -4.71
N SER A 78 -18.92 4.60 -3.57
CA SER A 78 -18.83 3.33 -2.86
C SER A 78 -20.21 2.88 -2.41
N ALA A 79 -20.56 1.66 -2.76
CA ALA A 79 -21.77 0.98 -2.32
C ALA A 79 -21.42 -0.18 -1.39
N PHE A 80 -22.43 -0.68 -0.69
CA PHE A 80 -22.39 -1.97 -0.03
C PHE A 80 -23.82 -2.52 0.09
N GLU A 81 -24.13 -3.41 -0.83
CA GLU A 81 -25.46 -3.98 -1.06
C GLU A 81 -25.33 -5.49 -1.33
N ASN A 82 -26.44 -6.21 -1.27
CA ASN A 82 -26.54 -7.64 -1.58
C ASN A 82 -25.66 -8.54 -0.68
N PHE A 83 -25.39 -8.12 0.56
CA PHE A 83 -24.74 -8.98 1.55
C PHE A 83 -25.73 -9.98 2.17
N TYR A 84 -25.20 -11.05 2.75
CA TYR A 84 -26.01 -12.08 3.41
C TYR A 84 -26.85 -11.47 4.54
N ARG A 85 -28.13 -11.84 4.62
CA ARG A 85 -29.06 -11.37 5.65
C ARG A 85 -29.60 -12.53 6.46
N ASP A 86 -29.51 -12.40 7.77
CA ASP A 86 -30.00 -13.34 8.77
C ASP A 86 -30.55 -12.58 10.00
N GLU A 87 -30.85 -13.31 11.07
CA GLU A 87 -31.35 -12.75 12.32
C GLU A 87 -30.38 -11.78 13.04
N TYR A 88 -29.10 -11.75 12.66
CA TYR A 88 -28.08 -10.85 13.23
C TYR A 88 -27.85 -9.59 12.39
N THR A 89 -28.50 -9.50 11.22
CA THR A 89 -28.22 -8.46 10.23
C THR A 89 -29.06 -7.19 10.47
N THR A 90 -28.46 -6.20 11.12
CA THR A 90 -29.08 -4.87 11.34
C THR A 90 -28.60 -3.80 10.36
N LEU A 91 -27.50 -4.06 9.65
CA LEU A 91 -26.92 -3.11 8.69
C LEU A 91 -27.89 -2.87 7.52
N ALA A 92 -28.11 -1.59 7.21
CA ALA A 92 -28.83 -1.16 6.03
C ALA A 92 -27.93 -1.24 4.79
N GLU A 93 -28.52 -1.61 3.67
CA GLU A 93 -27.86 -1.51 2.36
C GLU A 93 -27.74 -0.04 1.97
N VAL A 94 -26.62 0.30 1.33
CA VAL A 94 -26.35 1.66 0.85
C VAL A 94 -25.75 1.58 -0.53
N ASN A 95 -26.36 2.30 -1.47
CA ASN A 95 -25.88 2.44 -2.84
C ASN A 95 -24.81 3.54 -3.00
N ASP A 96 -24.67 4.41 -2.00
CA ASP A 96 -23.58 5.37 -1.90
C ASP A 96 -23.20 5.63 -0.44
N ARG A 97 -21.90 5.74 -0.16
CA ARG A 97 -21.32 6.02 1.16
C ARG A 97 -19.88 6.52 1.05
N ILE A 98 -19.42 7.15 2.12
CA ILE A 98 -18.01 7.43 2.34
C ILE A 98 -17.25 6.10 2.48
N PHE A 99 -16.11 5.99 1.79
CA PHE A 99 -15.14 4.91 2.00
C PHE A 99 -13.81 5.51 2.42
N SER A 100 -13.35 5.17 3.63
CA SER A 100 -12.02 5.51 4.14
C SER A 100 -11.32 4.28 4.66
N THR A 101 -10.01 4.21 4.45
CA THR A 101 -9.15 3.12 4.93
C THR A 101 -7.73 3.61 5.15
N SER A 102 -7.01 2.93 6.06
CA SER A 102 -5.56 3.05 6.18
C SER A 102 -4.93 1.87 5.45
N ILE A 103 -4.42 2.09 4.26
CA ILE A 103 -3.95 1.03 3.37
C ILE A 103 -2.61 0.51 3.87
N ASP A 104 -2.58 -0.79 4.18
CA ASP A 104 -1.34 -1.56 4.27
C ASP A 104 -1.25 -2.49 3.05
N LEU A 105 -0.26 -2.22 2.20
CA LEU A 105 0.06 -2.94 0.99
C LEU A 105 1.41 -3.64 1.17
N THR A 106 1.49 -4.92 0.84
CA THR A 106 2.74 -5.68 0.72
C THR A 106 2.76 -6.44 -0.58
N TYR A 107 3.79 -6.24 -1.41
CA TYR A 107 4.07 -7.08 -2.58
C TYR A 107 5.35 -7.89 -2.33
N THR A 108 5.33 -9.15 -2.75
CA THR A 108 6.41 -10.12 -2.49
C THR A 108 7.00 -10.56 -3.82
N PHE A 109 8.33 -10.55 -3.92
CA PHE A 109 9.06 -11.02 -5.08
C PHE A 109 9.31 -12.54 -4.99
N ALA A 110 9.55 -13.18 -6.14
CA ALA A 110 10.10 -14.53 -6.14
C ALA A 110 11.46 -14.56 -5.41
N PRO A 111 11.83 -15.69 -4.76
CA PRO A 111 13.14 -15.83 -4.14
C PRO A 111 14.27 -15.59 -5.16
N ILE A 112 15.30 -14.88 -4.74
CA ILE A 112 16.46 -14.54 -5.56
C ILE A 112 17.70 -15.28 -5.05
N GLU A 113 18.59 -15.63 -5.97
CA GLU A 113 19.94 -16.10 -5.61
C GLU A 113 20.84 -14.88 -5.37
N ILE A 114 21.52 -14.86 -4.22
CA ILE A 114 22.47 -13.81 -3.88
C ILE A 114 23.88 -14.37 -4.05
N LYS A 115 24.66 -13.77 -4.95
CA LYS A 115 26.07 -14.13 -5.13
C LYS A 115 26.90 -13.48 -4.03
N ALA A 116 27.66 -14.29 -3.30
CA ALA A 116 28.61 -13.79 -2.31
C ALA A 116 29.70 -12.93 -3.01
N PRO A 117 30.21 -11.88 -2.35
CA PRO A 117 31.35 -11.11 -2.86
C PRO A 117 32.55 -12.02 -3.11
N SER A 118 33.28 -11.77 -4.20
CA SER A 118 34.50 -12.51 -4.53
C SER A 118 35.66 -12.18 -3.59
N ASP A 119 35.65 -10.99 -2.99
CA ASP A 119 36.61 -10.53 -1.99
C ASP A 119 35.92 -10.37 -0.63
N ALA A 120 36.27 -11.22 0.34
CA ALA A 120 35.69 -11.20 1.67
C ALA A 120 36.00 -9.92 2.48
N GLY A 121 36.98 -9.12 2.05
CA GLY A 121 37.30 -7.81 2.63
C GLY A 121 36.48 -6.66 2.04
N LYS A 122 35.83 -6.87 0.88
CA LYS A 122 34.98 -5.88 0.21
C LYS A 122 33.54 -6.33 0.29
N LEU A 123 32.73 -5.65 1.09
CA LEU A 123 31.29 -5.91 1.25
C LEU A 123 30.48 -5.43 0.02
N GLU A 124 31.06 -5.46 -1.18
CA GLU A 124 30.41 -5.07 -2.42
C GLU A 124 29.73 -6.30 -3.03
N PHE A 125 28.41 -6.33 -2.92
CA PHE A 125 27.59 -7.35 -3.59
C PHE A 125 27.37 -6.92 -5.04
N VAL A 126 27.55 -7.87 -5.97
CA VAL A 126 27.20 -7.67 -7.37
C VAL A 126 25.68 -7.68 -7.48
N VAL A 127 25.07 -6.57 -7.90
CA VAL A 127 23.63 -6.49 -8.22
C VAL A 127 23.41 -7.16 -9.57
N PRO A 128 22.71 -8.30 -9.65
CA PRO A 128 22.45 -8.95 -10.92
C PRO A 128 21.29 -8.23 -11.61
N VAL A 129 21.57 -7.34 -12.55
CA VAL A 129 20.54 -6.73 -13.41
C VAL A 129 20.73 -7.16 -14.88
N GLN A 130 19.74 -6.83 -15.74
CA GLN A 130 19.62 -6.92 -17.22
C GLN A 130 18.30 -7.62 -17.57
N LYS A 131 17.31 -6.91 -18.14
CA LYS A 131 17.06 -6.99 -19.58
C LYS A 131 17.09 -5.56 -20.12
N GLY A 132 18.33 -5.08 -20.25
CA GLY A 132 18.68 -3.73 -20.69
C GLY A 132 18.79 -2.68 -19.57
N GLU A 133 19.17 -3.10 -18.35
CA GLU A 133 19.59 -2.35 -17.13
C GLU A 133 19.46 -0.81 -17.16
N GLU A 134 18.72 -0.13 -16.29
CA GLU A 134 18.97 0.07 -14.85
C GLU A 134 17.59 0.21 -14.14
N GLY A 135 17.23 -0.40 -13.00
CA GLY A 135 17.63 -1.63 -12.33
C GLY A 135 16.59 -2.74 -12.59
N TYR A 136 16.51 -3.08 -13.87
CA TYR A 136 15.61 -3.98 -14.59
C TYR A 136 14.14 -4.14 -14.14
N GLU A 137 13.26 -3.68 -15.05
CA GLU A 137 11.83 -3.46 -14.88
C GLU A 137 11.07 -4.59 -14.16
N GLY A 138 10.38 -4.20 -13.10
CA GLY A 138 9.53 -5.04 -12.28
C GLY A 138 10.30 -5.94 -11.32
N SER A 139 11.64 -5.98 -11.39
CA SER A 139 12.48 -6.82 -10.54
C SER A 139 12.63 -6.27 -9.12
N VAL A 140 13.32 -7.02 -8.26
CA VAL A 140 13.61 -6.60 -6.88
C VAL A 140 14.51 -5.36 -6.80
N TRP A 141 15.22 -5.06 -7.88
CA TRP A 141 16.14 -3.92 -8.00
C TRP A 141 15.50 -2.70 -8.67
N ASP A 142 14.24 -2.82 -9.13
CA ASP A 142 13.54 -1.74 -9.81
C ASP A 142 12.92 -0.79 -8.78
N GLU A 143 13.44 0.44 -8.74
CA GLU A 143 12.97 1.49 -7.85
C GLU A 143 11.54 1.95 -8.18
N GLU A 144 11.10 1.79 -9.43
CA GLU A 144 9.79 2.22 -9.91
C GLU A 144 8.65 1.32 -9.43
N VAL A 145 8.93 0.09 -8.97
CA VAL A 145 7.88 -0.81 -8.45
C VAL A 145 7.10 -0.15 -7.31
N ALA A 146 7.78 0.58 -6.42
CA ALA A 146 7.12 1.29 -5.34
C ALA A 146 6.21 2.42 -5.85
N GLY A 147 6.67 3.19 -6.84
CA GLY A 147 5.89 4.24 -7.49
C GLY A 147 4.67 3.69 -8.22
N ARG A 148 4.85 2.65 -9.04
CA ARG A 148 3.75 1.96 -9.74
C ARG A 148 2.74 1.37 -8.76
N ALA A 149 3.19 0.74 -7.68
CA ALA A 149 2.31 0.17 -6.66
C ALA A 149 1.46 1.24 -5.96
N ARG A 150 2.07 2.38 -5.58
CA ARG A 150 1.35 3.52 -5.00
C ARG A 150 0.34 4.10 -5.99
N ARG A 151 0.77 4.34 -7.23
CA ARG A 151 -0.07 4.90 -8.31
C ARG A 151 -1.26 3.99 -8.59
N ALA A 152 -1.03 2.69 -8.77
CA ALA A 152 -2.09 1.71 -9.00
C ALA A 152 -3.11 1.70 -7.85
N THR A 153 -2.64 1.73 -6.61
CA THR A 153 -3.49 1.79 -5.41
C THR A 153 -4.37 3.05 -5.41
N LEU A 154 -3.76 4.24 -5.55
CA LEU A 154 -4.46 5.52 -5.45
C LEU A 154 -5.43 5.74 -6.61
N GLU A 155 -4.99 5.45 -7.83
CA GLU A 155 -5.83 5.62 -9.02
C GLU A 155 -7.04 4.69 -8.97
N VAL A 156 -6.85 3.39 -8.68
CA VAL A 156 -7.98 2.46 -8.59
C VAL A 156 -8.92 2.86 -7.45
N PHE A 157 -8.41 3.24 -6.28
CA PHE A 157 -9.25 3.71 -5.18
C PHE A 157 -10.11 4.93 -5.58
N ALA A 158 -9.52 5.88 -6.32
CA ALA A 158 -10.18 7.11 -6.74
C ALA A 158 -11.22 6.90 -7.85
N VAL A 159 -10.96 6.02 -8.82
CA VAL A 159 -11.80 5.88 -10.03
C VAL A 159 -12.79 4.70 -9.97
N ASP A 160 -12.56 3.72 -9.08
CA ASP A 160 -13.41 2.54 -9.00
C ASP A 160 -14.75 2.87 -8.34
N GLU A 161 -15.86 2.63 -9.04
CA GLU A 161 -17.19 2.56 -8.41
C GLU A 161 -17.26 1.29 -7.55
N SER A 162 -16.99 1.48 -6.25
CA SER A 162 -16.63 0.39 -5.34
C SER A 162 -17.87 -0.33 -4.82
N ALA A 163 -18.13 -1.54 -5.31
CA ALA A 163 -19.20 -2.39 -4.79
C ALA A 163 -18.90 -2.92 -3.36
N SER A 164 -17.63 -3.01 -2.99
CA SER A 164 -17.15 -3.41 -1.66
C SER A 164 -15.65 -3.16 -1.52
N VAL A 165 -15.15 -3.14 -0.28
CA VAL A 165 -13.71 -3.07 0.00
C VAL A 165 -12.97 -4.23 -0.66
N GLN A 166 -13.55 -5.43 -0.63
CA GLN A 166 -13.01 -6.66 -1.21
C GLN A 166 -12.80 -6.52 -2.73
N ALA A 167 -13.81 -5.99 -3.45
CA ALA A 167 -13.75 -5.83 -4.90
C ALA A 167 -12.67 -4.82 -5.31
N THR A 168 -12.62 -3.67 -4.65
CA THR A 168 -11.62 -2.63 -4.93
C THR A 168 -10.22 -3.11 -4.57
N LEU A 169 -10.05 -3.80 -3.43
CA LEU A 169 -8.79 -4.45 -3.04
C LEU A 169 -8.31 -5.40 -4.13
N TYR A 170 -9.18 -6.27 -4.63
CA TYR A 170 -8.84 -7.24 -5.66
C TYR A 170 -8.37 -6.55 -6.94
N LYS A 171 -9.08 -5.51 -7.41
CA LYS A 171 -8.70 -4.70 -8.59
C LYS A 171 -7.32 -4.04 -8.41
N MET A 172 -7.04 -3.48 -7.23
CA MET A 172 -5.72 -2.92 -6.91
C MET A 172 -4.63 -4.00 -7.00
N GLY A 173 -4.84 -5.15 -6.36
CA GLY A 173 -3.90 -6.28 -6.39
C GLY A 173 -3.65 -6.81 -7.80
N GLN A 174 -4.71 -6.99 -8.60
CA GLN A 174 -4.63 -7.40 -10.00
C GLN A 174 -3.82 -6.42 -10.86
N ARG A 175 -3.99 -5.11 -10.65
CA ARG A 175 -3.23 -4.11 -11.40
C ARG A 175 -1.74 -4.14 -11.06
N ILE A 176 -1.40 -4.17 -9.76
CA ILE A 176 0.00 -4.22 -9.32
C ILE A 176 0.69 -5.48 -9.82
N ILE A 177 0.05 -6.63 -9.68
CA ILE A 177 0.62 -7.89 -10.15
C ILE A 177 0.68 -7.88 -11.70
N GLY A 178 -0.27 -7.27 -12.41
CA GLY A 178 -0.23 -7.13 -13.87
C GLY A 178 0.92 -6.25 -14.37
N GLU A 179 1.19 -5.13 -13.68
CA GLU A 179 2.22 -4.14 -14.07
C GLU A 179 3.66 -4.56 -13.70
N ASN A 180 3.85 -5.53 -12.79
CA ASN A 180 5.17 -5.88 -12.27
C ASN A 180 5.44 -7.38 -12.40
N ALA A 181 6.17 -7.77 -13.45
CA ALA A 181 6.34 -9.18 -13.83
C ALA A 181 6.91 -10.08 -12.71
N PHE A 182 7.89 -9.58 -11.94
CA PHE A 182 8.58 -10.37 -10.90
C PHE A 182 7.90 -10.32 -9.53
N VAL A 183 6.85 -9.52 -9.36
CA VAL A 183 5.99 -9.59 -8.18
C VAL A 183 5.15 -10.86 -8.30
N LYS A 184 5.26 -11.72 -7.28
CA LYS A 184 4.57 -13.01 -7.20
C LYS A 184 3.22 -12.89 -6.52
N ASP A 185 3.17 -12.13 -5.43
CA ASP A 185 2.01 -12.02 -4.55
C ASP A 185 1.82 -10.56 -4.12
N VAL A 186 0.58 -10.08 -4.06
CA VAL A 186 0.20 -8.76 -3.57
C VAL A 186 -0.83 -8.92 -2.47
N SER A 187 -0.50 -8.49 -1.26
CA SER A 187 -1.36 -8.55 -0.09
C SER A 187 -1.79 -7.16 0.35
N TYR A 188 -3.06 -7.03 0.70
CA TYR A 188 -3.62 -5.82 1.28
C TYR A 188 -4.27 -6.11 2.62
N THR A 189 -4.19 -5.16 3.53
CA THR A 189 -4.99 -5.09 4.77
C THR A 189 -5.63 -3.71 4.84
N LEU A 190 -6.97 -3.67 4.80
CA LEU A 190 -7.79 -2.48 4.67
C LEU A 190 -8.82 -2.43 5.81
N PRO A 191 -8.54 -1.72 6.91
CA PRO A 191 -9.54 -1.43 7.91
C PRO A 191 -10.56 -0.42 7.34
N ASN A 192 -11.82 -0.79 7.30
CA ASN A 192 -12.92 0.08 6.93
C ASN A 192 -13.18 1.09 8.05
N LYS A 193 -12.71 2.33 7.87
CA LYS A 193 -12.93 3.42 8.81
C LYS A 193 -14.30 4.02 8.57
N HIS A 194 -15.21 3.83 9.51
CA HIS A 194 -16.61 4.18 9.34
C HIS A 194 -16.89 5.66 9.56
N TYR A 195 -17.73 6.22 8.70
CA TYR A 195 -18.30 7.56 8.82
C TYR A 195 -19.82 7.40 8.86
N ILE A 196 -20.43 7.64 10.01
CA ILE A 196 -21.87 7.42 10.22
C ILE A 196 -22.58 8.77 10.17
N PRO A 197 -23.65 8.92 9.36
CA PRO A 197 -24.43 10.16 9.36
C PRO A 197 -25.02 10.47 10.74
N VAL A 198 -24.97 11.73 11.17
CA VAL A 198 -25.62 12.18 12.41
C VAL A 198 -27.13 12.22 12.21
N ASP A 199 -27.90 11.58 13.08
CA ASP A 199 -29.35 11.76 13.08
C ASP A 199 -29.72 13.16 13.59
N MET A 200 -30.30 13.98 12.71
CA MET A 200 -30.75 15.35 12.99
C MET A 200 -32.27 15.51 12.91
N ASN A 201 -33.03 14.41 12.92
CA ASN A 201 -34.50 14.45 12.85
C ASN A 201 -35.11 15.23 14.03
N TYR A 202 -34.43 15.31 15.16
CA TYR A 202 -34.85 16.08 16.35
C TYR A 202 -34.95 17.60 16.11
N ILE A 203 -34.31 18.12 15.06
CA ILE A 203 -34.42 19.51 14.58
C ILE A 203 -35.07 19.60 13.19
N GLY A 204 -35.65 18.51 12.70
CA GLY A 204 -36.36 18.46 11.41
C GLY A 204 -35.44 18.46 10.18
N ILE A 205 -34.17 18.06 10.31
CA ILE A 205 -33.21 17.98 9.22
C ILE A 205 -32.95 16.51 8.85
N ASP A 206 -33.15 16.17 7.58
CA ASP A 206 -32.84 14.84 7.03
C ASP A 206 -31.36 14.75 6.66
N ASN A 207 -30.56 14.20 7.59
CA ASN A 207 -29.13 13.95 7.41
C ASN A 207 -28.80 12.44 7.40
N THR A 208 -29.81 11.56 7.40
CA THR A 208 -29.63 10.10 7.44
C THR A 208 -29.88 9.43 6.09
N THR A 209 -30.63 10.07 5.19
CA THR A 209 -30.77 9.60 3.80
C THR A 209 -29.44 9.79 3.06
N PRO A 210 -28.84 8.76 2.43
CA PRO A 210 -27.50 8.86 1.83
C PRO A 210 -27.29 10.06 0.91
N ALA A 211 -28.25 10.36 0.03
CA ALA A 211 -28.18 11.49 -0.90
C ALA A 211 -28.30 12.88 -0.26
N LYS A 212 -28.65 12.97 1.03
CA LYS A 212 -28.82 14.22 1.79
C LYS A 212 -27.88 14.33 2.99
N ALA A 213 -27.13 13.28 3.30
CA ALA A 213 -26.23 13.26 4.43
C ALA A 213 -25.01 14.14 4.15
N GLU A 214 -24.80 15.17 4.96
CA GLU A 214 -23.67 16.11 4.84
C GLU A 214 -22.77 16.06 6.08
N VAL A 215 -23.32 15.73 7.25
CA VAL A 215 -22.60 15.70 8.53
C VAL A 215 -22.43 14.27 9.03
N PHE A 216 -21.18 13.86 9.21
CA PHE A 216 -20.82 12.51 9.61
C PHE A 216 -19.98 12.50 10.89
N VAL A 217 -20.13 11.44 11.69
CA VAL A 217 -19.26 11.12 12.82
C VAL A 217 -18.23 10.10 12.38
N PRO A 218 -16.93 10.43 12.35
CA PRO A 218 -15.86 9.45 12.17
C PRO A 218 -15.78 8.53 13.40
N ILE A 219 -15.74 7.22 13.17
CA ILE A 219 -15.64 6.24 14.25
C ILE A 219 -14.21 5.67 14.30
N ALA A 220 -13.57 5.76 15.47
CA ALA A 220 -12.23 5.23 15.68
C ALA A 220 -12.22 3.69 15.81
N ALA A 221 -13.24 3.13 16.46
CA ALA A 221 -13.44 1.69 16.63
C ALA A 221 -14.93 1.38 16.96
N PRO A 222 -15.45 0.18 16.65
CA PRO A 222 -14.79 -0.89 15.90
C PRO A 222 -14.65 -0.56 14.40
N SER A 223 -13.81 -1.32 13.69
CA SER A 223 -13.68 -1.25 12.23
C SER A 223 -13.72 -2.65 11.63
N GLY A 224 -14.37 -2.80 10.49
CA GLY A 224 -14.25 -4.02 9.69
C GLY A 224 -12.83 -4.14 9.15
N LEU A 225 -12.19 -5.31 9.27
CA LEU A 225 -10.85 -5.56 8.71
C LEU A 225 -10.96 -6.48 7.50
N ILE A 226 -10.59 -5.97 6.33
CA ILE A 226 -10.60 -6.74 5.09
C ILE A 226 -9.15 -6.99 4.66
N SER A 227 -8.78 -8.25 4.46
CA SER A 227 -7.46 -8.62 3.95
C SER A 227 -7.56 -9.68 2.87
N ALA A 228 -6.71 -9.59 1.86
CA ALA A 228 -6.54 -10.65 0.87
C ALA A 228 -5.14 -10.62 0.25
N THR A 229 -4.70 -11.77 -0.24
CA THR A 229 -3.50 -11.94 -1.06
C THR A 229 -3.92 -12.35 -2.47
N VAL A 230 -3.50 -11.57 -3.45
CA VAL A 230 -3.68 -11.83 -4.88
C VAL A 230 -2.37 -12.37 -5.42
N SER A 231 -2.41 -13.56 -6.02
CA SER A 231 -1.27 -14.25 -6.59
C SER A 231 -1.52 -14.54 -8.07
N ARG A 232 -0.44 -14.80 -8.83
CA ARG A 232 -0.60 -15.33 -10.20
C ARG A 232 -1.18 -16.75 -10.14
N ALA A 233 -2.03 -17.08 -11.12
CA ALA A 233 -2.52 -18.43 -11.36
C ALA A 233 -1.43 -19.34 -11.95
#